data_AF-W8F0N7-F1
#
_entry.id   AF-W8F0N7-F1
#
_cell.length_a   1.000
_cell.length_b   1.000
_cell.length_c   1.000
_cell.angle_alpha   90.00
_cell.angle_beta   90.00
_cell.angle_gamma   90.00
#
_symmetry.space_group_name_H-M   'P 1'
#
loop_
_entity.id
_entity.type
_entity.pdbx_description
1 polymer ?
#
loop_
_entity_poly.entity_id
_entity_poly.type
_entity_poly.pdbx_seq_one_letter_code
_entity_poly.pdbx_strand_id
1 'polypeptide(L)'
;MQYNLNLRALAAEAFGYAPLVRYSLPEEPTPEEREADRYGTPLAPNAEGTGLLGLPVFARVEFLPMPGFPGIVLNDPLVEVSRDKLIVTTDVQGRDGSVKEYISNGDYAVTIKGILASDPMDGRVSRRYPEAQVLALKKVVDVPEALPVAGRLFRLLGIQNLVIKGVSWPSLPGFTNLQAFELRCLSDDPIELLV
;
A
#
# COMPACT_ATOMS: atom_id res chain seq x y z
N MET A 1 -20.10 -0.57 -22.18
CA MET A 1 -20.16 -1.36 -20.94
C MET A 1 -18.81 -1.25 -20.25
N GLN A 2 -18.71 -0.40 -19.23
CA GLN A 2 -17.51 -0.23 -18.41
C GLN A 2 -17.60 -1.29 -17.31
N TYR A 3 -16.77 -2.33 -17.35
CA TYR A 3 -16.69 -3.28 -16.25
C TYR A 3 -16.01 -2.58 -15.08
N ASN A 4 -16.79 -2.28 -14.05
CA ASN A 4 -16.33 -1.64 -12.82
C ASN A 4 -15.56 -2.67 -12.00
N LEU A 5 -14.29 -2.89 -12.35
CA LEU A 5 -13.44 -3.89 -11.71
C LEU A 5 -13.10 -3.41 -10.29
N ASN A 6 -13.70 -4.04 -9.29
CA ASN A 6 -13.47 -3.67 -7.89
C ASN A 6 -12.13 -4.26 -7.40
N LEU A 7 -11.05 -3.52 -7.65
CA LEU A 7 -9.68 -3.89 -7.30
C LEU A 7 -9.49 -4.21 -5.81
N ARG A 8 -10.32 -3.63 -4.92
CA ARG A 8 -10.25 -3.88 -3.47
C ARG A 8 -10.72 -5.28 -3.10
N ALA A 9 -11.82 -5.73 -3.71
CA ALA A 9 -12.36 -7.06 -3.45
C ALA A 9 -11.35 -8.14 -3.88
N LEU A 10 -10.68 -7.91 -5.01
CA LEU A 10 -9.70 -8.84 -5.56
C LEU A 10 -8.41 -8.91 -4.72
N ALA A 11 -7.92 -7.76 -4.24
CA ALA A 11 -6.78 -7.73 -3.33
C ALA A 11 -7.06 -8.46 -2.02
N ALA A 12 -8.24 -8.27 -1.43
CA ALA A 12 -8.62 -8.96 -0.18
C ALA A 12 -8.64 -10.49 -0.34
N GLU A 13 -9.19 -10.99 -1.45
CA GLU A 13 -9.25 -12.43 -1.76
C GLU A 13 -7.86 -13.03 -2.01
N ALA A 14 -7.01 -12.35 -2.80
CA ALA A 14 -5.67 -12.83 -3.14
C ALA A 14 -4.76 -13.01 -1.92
N PHE A 15 -4.94 -12.20 -0.88
CA PHE A 15 -4.11 -12.24 0.34
C PHE A 15 -4.79 -12.93 1.53
N GLY A 16 -5.96 -13.57 1.33
CA GLY A 16 -6.60 -14.41 2.34
C GLY A 16 -7.28 -13.66 3.49
N TYR A 17 -7.55 -12.36 3.34
CA TYR A 17 -8.37 -11.60 4.29
C TYR A 17 -9.84 -11.79 3.93
N ALA A 18 -10.62 -12.45 4.78
CA ALA A 18 -12.04 -12.68 4.50
C ALA A 18 -12.80 -11.35 4.30
N PRO A 19 -13.23 -11.00 3.08
CA PRO A 19 -14.15 -9.90 2.91
C PRO A 19 -15.54 -10.36 3.37
N LEU A 20 -16.28 -9.51 4.08
CA LEU A 20 -17.68 -9.77 4.44
C LEU A 20 -18.61 -9.97 3.23
N VAL A 21 -18.12 -9.74 2.01
CA VAL A 21 -18.86 -9.94 0.76
C VAL A 21 -17.99 -10.72 -0.23
N ARG A 22 -18.43 -11.91 -0.62
CA ARG A 22 -17.82 -12.70 -1.70
C ARG A 22 -18.07 -12.00 -3.03
N TYR A 23 -17.09 -12.02 -3.94
CA TYR A 23 -17.27 -11.51 -5.30
C TYR A 23 -18.38 -12.30 -6.03
N SER A 24 -19.41 -11.61 -6.50
CA SER A 24 -20.38 -12.14 -7.46
C SER A 24 -20.43 -11.24 -8.68
N LEU A 25 -20.55 -11.85 -9.87
CA LEU A 25 -20.79 -11.13 -11.12
C LEU A 25 -22.06 -10.27 -10.95
N PRO A 26 -22.03 -8.95 -11.22
CA PRO A 26 -23.23 -8.13 -11.09
C PRO A 26 -24.23 -8.50 -12.18
N GLU A 27 -25.47 -8.81 -11.80
CA GLU A 27 -26.60 -8.94 -12.73
C GLU A 27 -26.97 -7.55 -13.28
N GLU A 28 -27.45 -7.48 -14.53
CA GLU A 28 -27.84 -6.22 -15.14
C GLU A 28 -29.06 -5.63 -14.41
N PRO A 29 -29.04 -4.34 -14.03
CA PRO A 29 -30.12 -3.76 -13.25
C PRO A 29 -31.37 -3.55 -14.09
N THR A 30 -32.52 -3.80 -13.46
CA THR A 30 -33.84 -3.56 -14.06
C THR A 30 -34.22 -2.07 -14.01
N PRO A 31 -35.13 -1.59 -14.89
CA PRO A 31 -35.44 -0.16 -15.02
C PRO A 31 -35.92 0.52 -13.72
N GLU A 32 -36.53 -0.22 -12.81
CA GLU A 32 -37.06 0.27 -11.52
C GLU A 32 -35.95 0.58 -10.49
N GLU A 33 -34.80 -0.11 -10.56
CA GLU A 33 -33.65 0.12 -9.68
C GLU A 33 -32.94 1.45 -9.97
N ARG A 34 -33.26 2.08 -11.12
CA ARG A 34 -32.71 3.39 -11.52
C ARG A 34 -33.35 4.55 -10.76
N GLU A 35 -34.52 4.36 -10.14
CA GLU A 35 -35.27 5.42 -9.43
C GLU A 35 -35.16 5.36 -7.90
N ALA A 36 -34.65 4.26 -7.32
CA ALA A 36 -34.61 4.06 -5.87
C ALA A 36 -33.17 4.17 -5.32
N ASP A 37 -32.60 5.37 -5.37
CA ASP A 37 -31.34 5.75 -4.70
C ASP A 37 -31.51 5.79 -3.16
N ARG A 38 -31.90 4.66 -2.55
CA ARG A 38 -32.15 4.49 -1.10
C ARG A 38 -30.95 3.95 -0.33
N TYR A 39 -29.95 3.42 -1.03
CA TYR A 39 -28.68 3.00 -0.45
C TYR A 39 -27.61 3.66 -1.28
N GLY A 40 -27.13 4.82 -0.79
CA GLY A 40 -26.25 5.70 -1.54
C GLY A 40 -25.15 4.95 -2.27
N THR A 41 -24.92 5.36 -3.52
CA THR A 41 -23.82 4.92 -4.37
C THR A 41 -22.55 4.66 -3.53
N PRO A 42 -21.90 3.49 -3.60
CA PRO A 42 -20.64 3.29 -2.91
C PRO A 42 -19.64 4.35 -3.38
N LEU A 43 -19.36 5.31 -2.50
CA LEU A 43 -18.42 6.38 -2.76
C LEU A 43 -17.01 5.79 -2.80
N ALA A 44 -16.17 6.29 -3.70
CA ALA A 44 -14.73 6.08 -3.60
C ALA A 44 -14.26 6.58 -2.21
N PRO A 45 -13.19 6.03 -1.58
CA PRO A 45 -12.69 6.39 -0.25
C PRO A 45 -12.00 7.75 -0.22
N ASN A 46 -12.60 8.70 -0.92
CA ASN A 46 -12.31 10.10 -0.88
C ASN A 46 -13.39 10.82 -0.04
N ALA A 47 -14.39 10.09 0.47
CA ALA A 47 -15.29 10.54 1.52
C ALA A 47 -14.92 9.81 2.83
N GLU A 48 -14.28 10.58 3.69
CA GLU A 48 -13.81 10.28 5.04
C GLU A 48 -14.56 9.16 5.79
N GLY A 49 -13.85 8.10 6.16
CA GLY A 49 -14.28 7.24 7.28
C GLY A 49 -13.90 5.77 7.15
N THR A 50 -12.97 5.35 8.01
CA THR A 50 -12.64 3.97 8.44
C THR A 50 -11.43 3.33 7.72
N GLY A 51 -10.31 3.03 8.38
CA GLY A 51 -10.03 2.97 9.82
C GLY A 51 -8.63 3.50 10.15
N LEU A 52 -8.50 4.07 11.35
CA LEU A 52 -7.19 4.42 11.88
C LEU A 52 -6.50 3.19 12.49
N LEU A 53 -7.23 2.18 13.01
CA LEU A 53 -6.69 0.94 13.59
C LEU A 53 -7.79 -0.16 13.65
N GLY A 54 -8.20 -0.75 12.53
CA GLY A 54 -9.17 -1.86 12.60
C GLY A 54 -9.64 -2.48 11.28
N LEU A 55 -9.34 -1.85 10.14
CA LEU A 55 -9.42 -2.45 8.81
C LEU A 55 -8.11 -2.15 8.06
N PRO A 56 -7.65 -3.03 7.15
CA PRO A 56 -6.53 -2.74 6.27
C PRO A 56 -6.73 -1.39 5.57
N VAL A 57 -5.83 -0.43 5.81
CA VAL A 57 -5.93 0.91 5.23
C VAL A 57 -5.42 0.83 3.80
N PHE A 58 -6.35 0.88 2.85
CA PHE A 58 -6.03 1.23 1.47
C PHE A 58 -5.70 2.71 1.44
N ALA A 59 -4.41 3.04 1.51
CA ALA A 59 -3.93 4.42 1.54
C ALA A 59 -3.34 4.76 0.18
N ARG A 60 -3.71 5.91 -0.39
CA ARG A 60 -2.98 6.46 -1.54
C ARG A 60 -1.52 6.70 -1.12
N VAL A 61 -0.60 6.05 -1.83
CA VAL A 61 0.85 6.21 -1.63
C VAL A 61 1.43 6.85 -2.87
N GLU A 62 2.13 7.95 -2.67
CA GLU A 62 2.81 8.67 -3.74
C GLU A 62 4.29 8.71 -3.45
N PHE A 63 5.10 8.20 -4.37
CA PHE A 63 6.52 8.51 -4.39
C PHE A 63 6.70 9.80 -5.19
N LEU A 64 7.22 10.84 -4.54
CA LEU A 64 7.35 12.16 -5.15
C LEU A 64 8.45 12.14 -6.23
N PRO A 65 8.31 12.98 -7.27
CA PRO A 65 9.28 13.04 -8.35
C PRO A 65 10.65 13.55 -7.84
N MET A 66 11.72 12.98 -8.39
CA MET A 66 13.11 13.37 -8.14
C MET A 66 13.86 13.50 -9.47
N PRO A 67 15.03 14.17 -9.52
CA PRO A 67 15.83 14.23 -10.75
C PRO A 67 16.10 12.82 -11.29
N GLY A 68 15.61 12.50 -12.49
CA GLY A 68 15.72 11.16 -13.09
C GLY A 68 14.55 10.21 -12.80
N PHE A 69 13.57 10.62 -11.98
CA PHE A 69 12.40 9.81 -11.60
C PHE A 69 11.09 10.63 -11.67
N PRO A 70 10.10 10.24 -12.50
CA PRO A 70 8.88 11.02 -12.72
C PRO A 70 7.84 10.94 -11.59
N GLY A 71 8.11 10.24 -10.48
CA GLY A 71 7.09 9.95 -9.47
C GLY A 71 6.23 8.75 -9.85
N ILE A 72 5.67 8.06 -8.86
CA ILE A 72 4.63 7.04 -9.09
C ILE A 72 3.54 7.19 -8.04
N VAL A 73 2.29 7.09 -8.48
CA VAL A 73 1.12 7.07 -7.60
C VAL A 73 0.58 5.64 -7.58
N LEU A 74 0.54 5.05 -6.39
CA LEU A 74 -0.08 3.77 -6.15
C LEU A 74 -1.48 4.03 -5.59
N ASN A 75 -2.49 3.66 -6.39
CA ASN A 75 -3.89 3.79 -6.01
C ASN A 75 -4.30 2.58 -5.17
N ASP A 76 -4.76 2.84 -3.95
CA ASP A 76 -5.26 1.83 -3.00
C ASP A 76 -4.30 0.65 -2.68
N PRO A 77 -2.99 0.84 -2.41
CA PRO A 77 -2.17 -0.21 -1.81
C PRO A 77 -2.55 -0.47 -0.35
N LEU A 78 -2.41 -1.71 0.08
CA LEU A 78 -2.39 -2.11 1.48
C LEU A 78 -1.04 -1.70 2.08
N VAL A 79 -1.08 -0.85 3.10
CA VAL A 79 0.13 -0.40 3.81
C VAL A 79 0.12 -0.95 5.23
N GLU A 80 1.15 -1.71 5.56
CA GLU A 80 1.45 -2.20 6.90
C GLU A 80 2.66 -1.43 7.43
N VAL A 81 2.56 -0.85 8.62
CA VAL A 81 3.67 -0.13 9.27
C VAL A 81 3.90 -0.70 10.65
N SER A 82 5.14 -1.06 10.95
CA SER A 82 5.60 -1.49 12.27
C SER A 82 6.86 -0.72 12.67
N ARG A 83 7.13 -0.63 13.97
CA ARG A 83 8.33 0.00 14.52
C ARG A 83 8.73 -0.71 15.79
N ASP A 84 9.96 -1.22 15.81
CA ASP A 84 10.54 -1.88 16.98
C ASP A 84 11.50 -0.93 17.69
N LYS A 85 11.36 -0.82 19.02
CA LYS A 85 12.29 -0.05 19.84
C LYS A 85 13.57 -0.85 20.06
N LEU A 86 14.71 -0.19 19.97
CA LEU A 86 16.00 -0.74 20.35
C LEU A 86 16.24 -0.39 21.82
N ILE A 87 16.34 -1.41 22.68
CA ILE A 87 16.52 -1.24 24.12
C ILE A 87 17.66 -2.13 24.59
N VAL A 88 18.67 -1.54 25.22
CA VAL A 88 19.75 -2.29 25.87
C VAL A 88 19.30 -2.63 27.28
N THR A 89 19.39 -3.90 27.69
CA THR A 89 18.93 -4.34 29.01
C THR A 89 20.06 -4.96 29.82
N THR A 90 20.29 -4.46 31.03
CA THR A 90 21.32 -4.95 31.94
C THR A 90 20.68 -5.61 33.15
N ASP A 91 21.01 -6.88 33.40
CA ASP A 91 20.54 -7.63 34.56
C ASP A 91 21.40 -7.29 35.78
N VAL A 92 20.76 -6.97 36.91
CA VAL A 92 21.44 -6.63 38.17
C VAL A 92 21.11 -7.72 39.20
N GLN A 93 22.14 -8.34 39.77
CA GLN A 93 21.97 -9.37 40.80
C GLN A 93 21.32 -8.80 42.06
N GLY A 94 20.41 -9.57 42.66
CA GLY A 94 19.74 -9.20 43.91
C GLY A 94 18.50 -8.30 43.72
N ARG A 95 18.02 -8.12 42.49
CA ARG A 95 16.79 -7.38 42.19
C ARG A 95 15.89 -8.17 41.24
N ASP A 96 14.58 -8.09 41.48
CA ASP A 96 13.59 -8.57 40.52
C ASP A 96 13.43 -7.56 39.38
N GLY A 97 14.10 -7.83 38.26
CA GLY A 97 14.01 -7.07 37.01
C GLY A 97 15.35 -6.58 36.47
N SER A 98 15.33 -6.12 35.22
CA SER A 98 16.51 -5.60 34.51
C SER A 98 16.42 -4.11 34.21
N VAL A 99 17.55 -3.43 34.29
CA VAL A 99 17.70 -2.00 34.00
C VAL A 99 17.64 -1.81 32.48
N LYS A 100 16.76 -0.91 32.00
CA LYS A 100 16.64 -0.56 30.58
C LYS A 100 17.48 0.69 30.32
N GLU A 101 18.44 0.58 29.43
CA GLU A 101 19.40 1.62 29.06
C GLU A 101 19.29 1.88 27.55
N TYR A 102 19.73 3.06 27.10
CA TYR A 102 19.83 3.45 25.67
C TYR A 102 18.59 3.11 24.83
N ILE A 103 17.41 3.61 25.25
CA ILE A 103 16.15 3.38 24.53
C ILE A 103 16.12 4.25 23.27
N SER A 104 16.32 3.63 22.11
CA SER A 104 16.08 4.24 20.80
C SER A 104 14.75 3.75 20.24
N ASN A 105 14.09 4.63 19.48
CA ASN A 105 12.80 4.29 18.88
C ASN A 105 12.94 3.40 17.63
N GLY A 106 14.14 3.17 17.10
CA GLY A 106 14.36 2.40 15.86
C GLY A 106 13.68 3.02 14.63
N ASP A 107 13.73 2.30 13.51
CA ASP A 107 13.17 2.75 12.23
C ASP A 107 11.78 2.12 11.99
N TYR A 108 10.93 2.82 11.23
CA TYR A 108 9.67 2.26 10.77
C TYR A 108 9.95 1.26 9.64
N ALA A 109 9.50 0.02 9.82
CA ALA A 109 9.39 -0.96 8.75
C ALA A 109 8.02 -0.80 8.07
N VAL A 110 8.04 -0.54 6.77
CA VAL A 110 6.83 -0.32 5.97
C VAL A 110 6.74 -1.41 4.91
N THR A 111 5.62 -2.12 4.87
CA THR A 111 5.32 -3.08 3.81
C THR A 111 4.14 -2.59 2.98
N ILE A 112 4.34 -2.44 1.67
CA ILE A 112 3.33 -1.93 0.74
C ILE A 112 2.97 -3.05 -0.23
N LYS A 113 1.73 -3.53 -0.16
CA LYS A 113 1.20 -4.58 -1.04
C LYS A 113 0.13 -4.01 -1.96
N GLY A 114 0.12 -4.42 -3.21
CA GLY A 114 -0.88 -3.94 -4.15
C GLY A 114 -0.95 -4.77 -5.42
N ILE A 115 -1.83 -4.36 -6.32
CA ILE A 115 -2.01 -4.99 -7.63
C ILE A 115 -1.85 -3.91 -8.70
N LEU A 116 -0.97 -4.18 -9.66
CA LEU A 116 -0.86 -3.43 -10.89
C LEU A 116 -1.83 -4.02 -11.90
N ALA A 117 -2.65 -3.15 -12.50
CA ALA A 117 -3.57 -3.49 -13.57
C ALA A 117 -3.20 -2.69 -14.82
N SER A 118 -3.41 -3.29 -15.99
CA SER A 118 -3.28 -2.58 -17.26
C SER A 118 -4.39 -1.53 -17.36
N ASP A 119 -4.01 -0.26 -17.57
CA ASP A 119 -4.95 0.85 -17.71
C ASP A 119 -5.99 0.58 -18.81
N PRO A 120 -7.31 0.69 -18.54
CA PRO A 120 -8.36 0.63 -19.56
C PRO A 120 -8.42 1.93 -20.38
N MET A 121 -7.27 2.43 -20.85
CA MET A 121 -7.17 3.74 -21.49
C MET A 121 -7.90 3.82 -22.85
N ASP A 122 -8.24 2.67 -23.46
CA ASP A 122 -8.86 2.58 -24.80
C ASP A 122 -10.24 1.89 -24.82
N GLY A 123 -10.91 1.72 -23.67
CA GLY A 123 -12.23 1.05 -23.62
C GLY A 123 -12.21 -0.43 -24.04
N ARG A 124 -11.02 -1.00 -24.25
CA ARG A 124 -10.76 -2.42 -24.42
C ARG A 124 -10.21 -2.94 -23.10
N VAL A 125 -10.85 -3.95 -22.54
CA VAL A 125 -10.28 -4.73 -21.43
C VAL A 125 -9.02 -5.37 -21.97
N SER A 126 -7.87 -4.72 -21.74
CA SER A 126 -6.58 -5.27 -22.10
C SER A 126 -6.39 -6.53 -21.27
N ARG A 127 -6.64 -7.72 -21.86
CA ARG A 127 -6.26 -9.02 -21.29
C ARG A 127 -4.74 -9.23 -21.24
N ARG A 128 -3.97 -8.14 -21.39
CA ARG A 128 -2.52 -8.12 -21.51
C ARG A 128 -1.91 -7.76 -20.17
N TYR A 129 -0.74 -8.33 -19.94
CA TYR A 129 0.04 -8.08 -18.74
C TYR A 129 0.42 -6.59 -18.62
N PRO A 130 0.41 -6.00 -17.41
CA PRO A 130 0.68 -4.58 -17.18
C PRO A 130 2.17 -4.23 -17.25
N GLU A 131 2.79 -4.42 -18.42
CA GLU A 131 4.23 -4.22 -18.64
C GLU A 131 4.68 -2.80 -18.30
N ALA A 132 3.90 -1.79 -18.71
CA ALA A 132 4.24 -0.38 -18.48
C ALA A 132 4.26 -0.03 -16.98
N GLN A 133 3.26 -0.50 -16.24
CA GLN A 133 3.15 -0.27 -14.79
C GLN A 133 4.25 -1.02 -14.04
N VAL A 134 4.56 -2.25 -14.44
CA VAL A 134 5.64 -3.05 -13.85
C VAL A 134 7.00 -2.39 -14.11
N LEU A 135 7.24 -1.90 -15.33
CA LEU A 135 8.47 -1.18 -15.66
C LEU A 135 8.60 0.13 -14.88
N ALA A 136 7.49 0.86 -14.69
CA ALA A 136 7.47 2.07 -13.87
C ALA A 136 7.82 1.75 -12.40
N LEU A 137 7.23 0.70 -11.82
CA LEU A 137 7.52 0.29 -10.45
C LEU A 137 8.95 -0.25 -10.31
N LYS A 138 9.46 -0.97 -11.31
CA LYS A 138 10.86 -1.42 -11.34
C LYS A 138 11.84 -0.24 -11.26
N LYS A 139 11.57 0.84 -12.00
CA LYS A 139 12.41 2.05 -11.95
C LYS A 139 12.47 2.65 -10.54
N VAL A 140 11.37 2.58 -9.79
CA VAL A 140 11.30 3.06 -8.39
C VAL A 140 12.17 2.20 -7.49
N VAL A 141 12.07 0.88 -7.63
CA VAL A 141 12.83 -0.09 -6.84
C VAL A 141 14.33 0.01 -7.11
N ASP A 142 14.73 0.32 -8.34
CA ASP A 142 16.14 0.42 -8.75
C ASP A 142 16.82 1.72 -8.28
N VAL A 143 16.10 2.67 -7.68
CA VAL A 143 16.71 3.93 -7.16
C VAL A 143 17.52 3.63 -5.89
N PRO A 144 18.84 3.91 -5.87
CA PRO A 144 19.71 3.63 -4.73
C PRO A 144 19.68 4.73 -3.66
N GLU A 145 18.54 5.41 -3.47
CA GLU A 145 18.41 6.59 -2.60
C GLU A 145 17.08 6.54 -1.83
N ALA A 146 17.00 7.30 -0.74
CA ALA A 146 15.76 7.47 0.01
C ALA A 146 14.74 8.24 -0.84
N LEU A 147 13.57 7.64 -1.04
CA LEU A 147 12.52 8.21 -1.85
C LEU A 147 11.56 9.01 -0.98
N PRO A 148 11.30 10.29 -1.29
CA PRO A 148 10.29 11.07 -0.60
C PRO A 148 8.89 10.47 -0.86
N VAL A 149 8.15 10.23 0.22
CA VAL A 149 6.83 9.61 0.18
C VAL A 149 5.76 10.57 0.70
N ALA A 150 4.61 10.60 0.03
CA ALA A 150 3.43 11.31 0.47
C ALA A 150 2.25 10.34 0.68
N GLY A 151 1.54 10.55 1.78
CA GLY A 151 0.35 9.80 2.14
C GLY A 151 -0.15 10.24 3.52
N ARG A 152 -1.45 10.08 3.78
CA ARG A 152 -2.04 10.46 5.08
C ARG A 152 -1.42 9.67 6.23
N LEU A 153 -1.24 8.36 6.05
CA LEU A 153 -0.65 7.48 7.06
C LEU A 153 0.79 7.88 7.38
N PHE A 154 1.62 8.12 6.34
CA PHE A 154 3.01 8.54 6.53
C PHE A 154 3.12 9.89 7.24
N ARG A 155 2.26 10.86 6.87
CA ARG A 155 2.20 12.16 7.57
C ARG A 155 1.83 12.03 9.04
N LEU A 156 0.88 11.15 9.38
CA LEU A 156 0.47 10.90 10.76
C LEU A 156 1.59 10.24 11.58
N LEU A 157 2.39 9.38 10.96
CA LEU A 157 3.52 8.69 11.59
C LEU A 157 4.83 9.50 11.54
N GLY A 158 4.84 10.66 10.88
CA GLY A 158 6.03 11.50 10.71
C GLY A 158 7.06 10.95 9.71
N ILE A 159 6.67 10.01 8.85
CA ILE A 159 7.56 9.40 7.85
C ILE A 159 7.59 10.28 6.60
N GLN A 160 8.77 10.75 6.22
CA GLN A 160 8.97 11.63 5.05
C GLN A 160 9.65 10.91 3.89
N ASN A 161 10.62 10.05 4.17
CA ASN A 161 11.33 9.29 3.15
C ASN A 161 11.34 7.80 3.47
N LEU A 162 11.39 6.99 2.41
CA LEU A 162 11.46 5.54 2.47
C LEU A 162 12.59 5.03 1.59
N VAL A 163 13.39 4.13 2.14
CA VAL A 163 14.38 3.35 1.40
C VAL A 163 13.78 1.98 1.10
N ILE A 164 13.84 1.54 -0.16
CA ILE A 164 13.32 0.24 -0.57
C ILE A 164 14.39 -0.83 -0.28
N LYS A 165 14.06 -1.78 0.60
CA LYS A 165 14.91 -2.93 0.95
C LYS A 165 14.78 -4.07 -0.07
N GLY A 166 13.60 -4.22 -0.66
CA GLY A 166 13.35 -5.25 -1.66
C GLY A 166 11.92 -5.28 -2.18
N VAL A 167 11.75 -5.97 -3.30
CA VAL A 167 10.46 -6.18 -3.96
C VAL A 167 10.19 -7.68 -4.14
N SER A 168 8.93 -8.07 -4.03
CA SER A 168 8.43 -9.40 -4.38
C SER A 168 7.29 -9.28 -5.39
N TRP A 169 7.22 -10.22 -6.32
CA TRP A 169 6.25 -10.25 -7.41
C TRP A 169 5.41 -11.54 -7.34
N PRO A 170 4.47 -11.65 -6.38
CA PRO A 170 3.63 -12.83 -6.27
C PRO A 170 2.76 -13.01 -7.52
N SER A 171 2.64 -14.26 -7.99
CA SER A 171 1.76 -14.61 -9.11
C SER A 171 0.32 -14.74 -8.63
N LEU A 172 -0.63 -14.13 -9.34
CA LEU A 172 -2.06 -14.30 -9.09
C LEU A 172 -2.61 -15.39 -10.02
N PRO A 173 -3.04 -16.56 -9.51
CA PRO A 173 -3.62 -17.60 -10.35
C PRO A 173 -4.94 -17.13 -10.97
N GLY A 174 -5.12 -17.35 -12.27
CA GLY A 174 -6.38 -17.06 -12.98
C GLY A 174 -6.46 -15.68 -13.64
N PHE A 175 -5.48 -14.79 -13.44
CA PHE A 175 -5.45 -13.46 -14.04
C PHE A 175 -4.19 -13.24 -14.88
N THR A 176 -4.36 -12.85 -16.14
CA THR A 176 -3.23 -12.57 -17.07
C THR A 176 -2.91 -11.09 -17.19
N ASN A 177 -3.83 -10.23 -16.75
CA ASN A 177 -3.76 -8.77 -16.88
C ASN A 177 -3.41 -8.06 -15.57
N LEU A 178 -3.04 -8.82 -14.54
CA LEU A 178 -2.76 -8.31 -13.21
C LEU A 178 -1.40 -8.80 -12.74
N GLN A 179 -0.68 -7.93 -12.04
CA GLN A 179 0.56 -8.28 -11.36
C GLN A 179 0.49 -7.78 -9.92
N ALA A 180 0.51 -8.69 -8.95
CA ALA A 180 0.64 -8.31 -7.55
C ALA A 180 2.10 -7.94 -7.23
N PHE A 181 2.28 -7.02 -6.29
CA PHE A 181 3.58 -6.60 -5.82
C PHE A 181 3.57 -6.45 -4.29
N GLU A 182 4.74 -6.65 -3.70
CA GLU A 182 5.02 -6.37 -2.30
C GLU A 182 6.36 -5.65 -2.21
N LEU A 183 6.35 -4.43 -1.68
CA LEU A 183 7.55 -3.65 -1.38
C LEU A 183 7.82 -3.71 0.12
N ARG A 184 9.08 -3.91 0.48
CA ARG A 184 9.56 -3.80 1.85
C ARG A 184 10.46 -2.58 1.93
N CYS A 185 10.11 -1.65 2.79
CA CYS A 185 10.76 -0.36 2.93
C CYS A 185 11.14 -0.08 4.39
N LEU A 186 12.12 0.78 4.59
CA LEU A 186 12.51 1.35 5.88
C LEU A 186 12.36 2.87 5.83
N SER A 187 11.90 3.49 6.91
CA SER A 187 11.95 4.94 7.04
C SER A 187 13.39 5.41 7.13
N ASP A 188 13.68 6.51 6.44
CA ASP A 188 14.96 7.19 6.55
C ASP A 188 14.70 8.67 6.79
N ASP A 189 15.35 9.20 7.82
CA ASP A 189 15.34 10.62 8.12
C ASP A 189 16.71 11.18 7.71
N PRO A 190 16.75 12.20 6.83
CA PRO A 190 18.02 12.73 6.35
C PRO A 190 18.80 13.29 7.53
N ILE A 191 19.94 12.68 7.83
CA ILE A 191 20.83 13.15 8.88
C ILE A 191 21.73 14.22 8.25
N GLU A 192 21.62 15.45 8.72
CA GLU A 192 22.66 16.45 8.44
C GLU A 192 23.93 16.05 9.19
N LEU A 193 24.93 15.55 8.46
CA LEU A 193 26.27 15.39 9.01
C LEU A 193 26.85 16.78 9.23
N LEU A 194 26.74 17.28 10.46
CA LEU A 194 27.55 18.41 10.92
C LEU A 194 29.00 17.93 11.01
N VAL A 195 29.79 18.24 9.98
CA VAL A 195 31.24 18.08 9.96
C VAL A 195 31.90 19.27 10.66
#